data_AF-A0A662FSI8-F1
#
_entry.id   AF-A0A662FSI8-F1
#
_cell.length_a   1.000
_cell.length_b   1.000
_cell.length_c   1.000
_cell.angle_alpha   90.00
_cell.angle_beta   90.00
_cell.angle_gamma   90.00
#
_symmetry.space_group_name_H-M   'P 1'
#
loop_
_entity.id
_entity.type
_entity.pdbx_description
1 polymer ?
#
loop_
_entity_poly.entity_id
_entity_poly.type
_entity_poly.pdbx_seq_one_letter_code
_entity_poly.pdbx_strand_id
1 'polypeptide(L)'
;MKKIFILILLVMLIPLVLSVSISVGVIHISPINVLLIIFNPTVNSDPIAQAIIWNIRLPRALMALIAGATLAIAGSALQGALRNPLVSPFTIGVSSGASFGAALAIVLGVSFVGIGPYIIMANAFVFAFIACLIALCIAKLKGMTSESIILAGIATMYLFSASITLLQYIAQEWQLKALVHWMMGDLALANWRRLTLALPSLIICIPLLKYAWDLNALMMGEEVAKSLGTDPENTRLVCVTLSALAVAI
;
A
#
# COMPACT_ATOMS: atom_id res chain seq x y z
N MET A 1 -15.81 1.72 26.51
CA MET A 1 -15.51 0.31 26.85
C MET A 1 -15.52 -0.62 25.62
N LYS A 2 -16.59 -0.70 24.82
CA LYS A 2 -16.65 -1.61 23.64
C LYS A 2 -15.50 -1.41 22.61
N LYS A 3 -15.18 -0.16 22.23
CA LYS A 3 -14.09 0.14 21.27
C LYS A 3 -12.70 -0.27 21.79
N ILE A 4 -12.42 0.00 23.07
CA ILE A 4 -11.16 -0.38 23.73
C ILE A 4 -11.02 -1.90 23.77
N PHE A 5 -12.10 -2.62 24.10
CA PHE A 5 -12.11 -4.08 24.09
C PHE A 5 -11.81 -4.65 22.69
N ILE A 6 -12.43 -4.10 21.64
CA ILE A 6 -12.16 -4.51 20.25
C ILE A 6 -10.69 -4.25 19.87
N LEU A 7 -10.13 -3.09 20.25
CA LEU A 7 -8.73 -2.78 19.99
C LEU A 7 -7.78 -3.75 20.67
N ILE A 8 -8.02 -4.07 21.95
CA ILE A 8 -7.22 -5.06 22.70
C ILE A 8 -7.29 -6.43 22.01
N LEU A 9 -8.49 -6.85 21.59
CA LEU A 9 -8.69 -8.11 20.88
C LEU A 9 -7.90 -8.15 19.55
N LEU A 10 -7.95 -7.08 18.76
CA LEU A 10 -7.22 -6.98 17.49
C LEU A 10 -5.70 -7.00 17.71
N VAL A 11 -5.20 -6.28 18.70
CA VAL A 11 -3.77 -6.26 19.04
C VAL A 11 -3.28 -7.64 19.47
N MET A 12 -4.09 -8.38 20.25
CA MET A 12 -3.77 -9.75 20.65
C MET A 12 -3.86 -10.76 19.50
N LEU A 13 -4.70 -10.50 18.50
CA LEU A 13 -4.88 -11.40 17.35
C LEU A 13 -3.68 -11.36 16.38
N ILE A 14 -3.03 -10.20 16.22
CA ILE A 14 -1.88 -10.02 15.32
C ILE A 14 -0.75 -11.04 15.58
N PRO A 15 -0.18 -11.18 16.79
CA PRO A 15 0.91 -12.13 17.04
C PRO A 15 0.47 -13.59 16.83
N LEU A 16 -0.79 -13.92 17.11
CA LEU A 16 -1.34 -15.25 16.87
C LEU A 16 -1.38 -15.57 15.37
N VAL A 17 -1.92 -14.65 14.56
CA VAL A 17 -2.01 -14.82 13.10
C VAL A 17 -0.62 -14.87 12.47
N LEU A 18 0.33 -14.03 12.94
CA LEU A 18 1.72 -14.09 12.48
C LEU A 18 2.37 -15.44 12.80
N SER A 19 2.15 -15.96 14.01
CA SER A 19 2.70 -17.27 14.42
C SER A 19 2.17 -18.39 13.53
N VAL A 20 0.86 -18.40 13.24
CA VAL A 20 0.24 -19.38 12.34
C VAL A 20 0.77 -19.20 10.91
N SER A 21 0.86 -17.97 10.41
CA SER A 21 1.38 -17.67 9.06
C SER A 21 2.80 -18.18 8.86
N ILE A 22 3.68 -18.01 9.85
CA ILE A 22 5.07 -18.48 9.80
C ILE A 22 5.16 -20.01 9.93
N SER A 23 4.17 -20.64 10.56
CA SER A 23 4.14 -22.10 10.76
C SER A 23 3.79 -22.87 9.47
N VAL A 24 2.93 -22.27 8.64
CA VAL A 24 2.44 -22.88 7.40
C VAL A 24 3.46 -22.72 6.27
N GLY A 25 3.77 -23.83 5.59
CA GLY A 25 4.61 -23.85 4.39
C GLY A 25 5.00 -25.28 4.00
N VAL A 26 5.84 -25.42 2.97
CA VAL A 26 6.27 -26.73 2.42
C VAL A 26 6.84 -27.67 3.50
N ILE A 27 7.61 -27.10 4.43
CA ILE A 27 8.06 -27.79 5.65
C ILE A 27 7.18 -27.32 6.81
N HIS A 28 6.37 -28.21 7.37
CA HIS A 28 5.54 -27.85 8.52
C HIS A 28 6.40 -27.63 9.77
N ILE A 29 6.23 -26.48 10.41
CA ILE A 29 6.88 -26.15 11.68
C ILE A 29 5.77 -25.78 12.66
N SER A 30 5.74 -26.42 13.83
CA SER A 30 4.72 -26.14 14.85
C SER A 30 4.77 -24.66 15.31
N PRO A 31 3.64 -23.98 15.53
CA PRO A 31 3.61 -22.60 16.04
C PRO A 31 4.37 -22.38 17.34
N ILE A 32 4.39 -23.38 18.22
CA ILE A 32 5.15 -23.34 19.47
C ILE A 32 6.66 -23.30 19.16
N ASN A 33 7.11 -24.12 18.21
CA ASN A 33 8.51 -24.15 17.79
C ASN A 33 8.91 -22.85 17.07
N VAL A 34 8.00 -22.23 16.32
CA VAL A 34 8.24 -20.90 15.72
C VAL A 34 8.53 -19.86 16.80
N LEU A 35 7.69 -19.79 17.85
CA LEU A 35 7.91 -18.86 18.96
C LEU A 35 9.23 -19.15 19.68
N LEU A 36 9.52 -20.43 19.95
CA LEU A 36 10.78 -20.82 20.59
C LEU A 36 12.01 -20.43 19.75
N ILE A 37 11.97 -20.63 18.42
CA ILE A 37 13.07 -20.26 17.52
C ILE A 37 13.26 -18.75 17.41
N ILE A 38 12.17 -17.97 17.51
CA ILE A 38 12.23 -16.51 17.48
C ILE A 38 12.81 -15.95 18.79
N PHE A 39 12.39 -16.47 19.95
CA PHE A 39 12.80 -15.94 21.26
C PHE A 39 14.08 -16.59 21.82
N ASN A 40 14.38 -17.83 21.44
CA ASN A 40 15.55 -18.59 21.88
C ASN A 40 16.21 -19.32 20.69
N PRO A 41 16.96 -18.60 19.84
CA PRO A 41 17.58 -19.17 18.64
C PRO A 41 18.66 -20.23 18.90
N THR A 42 19.07 -20.45 20.16
CA THR A 42 20.12 -21.40 20.57
C THR A 42 19.59 -22.77 21.00
N VAL A 43 18.26 -22.93 21.14
CA VAL A 43 17.68 -24.19 21.65
C VAL A 43 17.36 -25.13 20.48
N ASN A 44 18.15 -26.21 20.35
CA ASN A 44 17.87 -27.47 19.63
C ASN A 44 16.97 -27.35 18.37
N SER A 45 17.26 -26.38 17.51
CA SER A 45 16.51 -26.15 16.29
C SER A 45 17.33 -26.59 15.09
N ASP A 46 16.70 -27.34 14.20
CA ASP A 46 17.26 -27.69 12.89
C ASP A 46 17.72 -26.39 12.19
N PRO A 47 19.02 -26.26 11.82
CA PRO A 47 19.55 -25.08 11.14
C PRO A 47 18.76 -24.70 9.89
N ILE A 48 18.19 -25.69 9.19
CA ILE A 48 17.37 -25.47 8.00
C ILE A 48 16.06 -24.78 8.39
N ALA A 49 15.39 -25.26 9.44
CA ALA A 49 14.16 -24.65 9.95
C ALA A 49 14.39 -23.20 10.40
N GLN A 50 15.52 -22.92 11.07
CA GLN A 50 15.89 -21.57 11.48
C GLN A 50 16.08 -20.64 10.28
N ALA A 51 16.82 -21.09 9.25
CA ALA A 51 17.04 -20.30 8.04
C ALA A 51 15.73 -20.02 7.28
N ILE A 52 14.82 -20.99 7.19
CA ILE A 52 13.51 -20.81 6.55
C ILE A 52 12.67 -19.78 7.30
N ILE A 53 12.61 -19.86 8.63
CA ILE A 53 11.84 -18.91 9.44
C ILE A 53 12.42 -17.51 9.28
N TRP A 54 13.71 -17.33 9.52
CA TRP A 54 14.34 -16.01 9.59
C TRP A 54 14.51 -15.34 8.22
N ASN A 55 14.84 -16.08 7.16
CA ASN A 55 15.19 -15.47 5.87
C ASN A 55 14.05 -15.49 4.85
N ILE A 56 13.01 -16.32 5.06
CA ILE A 56 11.92 -16.48 4.09
C ILE A 56 10.58 -16.09 4.70
N ARG A 57 10.16 -16.77 5.79
CA ARG A 57 8.79 -16.64 6.30
C ARG A 57 8.56 -15.38 7.10
N LEU A 58 9.49 -15.03 7.99
CA LEU A 58 9.36 -13.84 8.84
C LEU A 58 9.37 -12.54 8.02
N PRO A 59 10.29 -12.32 7.06
CA PRO A 59 10.23 -11.14 6.20
C PRO A 59 8.94 -11.05 5.38
N ARG A 60 8.44 -12.20 4.89
CA ARG A 60 7.18 -12.26 4.14
C ARG A 60 5.97 -11.91 5.00
N ALA A 61 5.89 -12.46 6.21
CA ALA A 61 4.80 -12.18 7.15
C ALA A 61 4.80 -10.72 7.61
N LEU A 62 5.98 -10.15 7.91
CA LEU A 62 6.12 -8.74 8.27
C LEU A 62 5.79 -7.82 7.09
N MET A 63 6.18 -8.18 5.87
CA MET A 63 5.81 -7.41 4.67
C MET A 63 4.29 -7.40 4.49
N ALA A 64 3.61 -8.53 4.67
CA ALA A 64 2.16 -8.61 4.62
C ALA A 64 1.50 -7.70 5.66
N LEU A 65 2.05 -7.68 6.88
CA LEU A 65 1.57 -6.82 7.96
C LEU A 65 1.72 -5.33 7.63
N ILE A 66 2.90 -4.91 7.15
CA ILE A 66 3.19 -3.53 6.77
C ILE A 66 2.28 -3.08 5.63
N ALA A 67 2.16 -3.88 4.56
CA ALA A 67 1.31 -3.58 3.42
C ALA A 67 -0.16 -3.47 3.85
N GLY A 68 -0.65 -4.43 4.65
CA GLY A 68 -2.02 -4.42 5.16
C GLY A 68 -2.32 -3.21 6.05
N ALA A 69 -1.41 -2.87 6.97
CA ALA A 69 -1.57 -1.71 7.84
C ALA A 69 -1.57 -0.39 7.04
N THR A 70 -0.66 -0.24 6.09
CA THR A 70 -0.56 0.94 5.21
C THR A 70 -1.84 1.11 4.39
N LEU A 71 -2.31 0.05 3.73
CA LEU A 71 -3.55 0.07 2.96
C LEU A 71 -4.77 0.39 3.82
N ALA A 72 -4.84 -0.15 5.04
CA ALA A 72 -5.94 0.11 5.97
C ALA A 72 -5.96 1.58 6.44
N ILE A 73 -4.80 2.13 6.82
CA ILE A 73 -4.71 3.54 7.26
C ILE A 73 -5.01 4.50 6.10
N ALA A 74 -4.40 4.27 4.92
CA ALA A 74 -4.67 5.06 3.72
C ALA A 74 -6.14 4.98 3.31
N GLY A 75 -6.74 3.79 3.32
CA GLY A 75 -8.16 3.59 3.04
C GLY A 75 -9.06 4.36 4.01
N SER A 76 -8.81 4.25 5.31
CA SER A 76 -9.55 4.99 6.33
C SER A 76 -9.43 6.52 6.16
N ALA A 77 -8.23 7.02 5.89
CA ALA A 77 -8.00 8.46 5.69
C ALA A 77 -8.72 8.97 4.43
N LEU A 78 -8.66 8.24 3.32
CA LEU A 78 -9.34 8.58 2.08
C LEU A 78 -10.87 8.55 2.22
N GLN A 79 -11.42 7.52 2.88
CA GLN A 79 -12.86 7.42 3.11
C GLN A 79 -13.39 8.60 3.95
N GLY A 80 -12.64 9.03 4.97
CA GLY A 80 -12.96 10.21 5.76
C GLY A 80 -12.84 11.51 4.95
N ALA A 81 -11.73 11.69 4.24
CA ALA A 81 -11.43 12.93 3.51
C ALA A 81 -12.40 13.16 2.34
N LEU A 82 -12.73 12.09 1.62
CA LEU A 82 -13.65 12.11 0.48
C LEU A 82 -15.10 11.86 0.87
N ARG A 83 -15.38 11.59 2.16
CA ARG A 83 -16.73 11.33 2.70
C ARG A 83 -17.46 10.23 1.92
N ASN A 84 -16.73 9.19 1.52
CA ASN A 84 -17.27 8.12 0.70
C ASN A 84 -16.69 6.77 1.14
N PRO A 85 -17.52 5.84 1.68
CA PRO A 85 -17.04 4.57 2.22
C PRO A 85 -16.54 3.59 1.16
N LEU A 86 -16.83 3.82 -0.13
CA LEU A 86 -16.40 2.97 -1.23
C LEU A 86 -15.04 3.38 -1.81
N VAL A 87 -14.50 4.51 -1.37
CA VAL A 87 -13.19 4.99 -1.82
C VAL A 87 -12.08 4.12 -1.26
N SER A 88 -11.06 3.93 -2.09
CA SER A 88 -9.82 3.28 -1.71
C SER A 88 -8.63 3.94 -2.42
N PRO A 89 -7.37 3.66 -2.03
CA PRO A 89 -6.22 4.15 -2.77
C PRO A 89 -6.22 3.78 -4.26
N PHE A 90 -6.92 2.71 -4.64
CA PHE A 90 -7.08 2.30 -6.04
C PHE A 90 -7.96 3.27 -6.83
N THR A 91 -8.96 3.91 -6.21
CA THR A 91 -9.90 4.79 -6.91
C THR A 91 -9.27 6.13 -7.32
N ILE A 92 -8.14 6.52 -6.73
CA ILE A 92 -7.40 7.75 -7.05
C ILE A 92 -6.29 7.54 -8.11
N GLY A 93 -6.23 6.37 -8.74
CA GLY A 93 -5.33 6.09 -9.88
C GLY A 93 -3.89 5.72 -9.53
N VAL A 94 -3.53 5.67 -8.23
CA VAL A 94 -2.18 5.35 -7.74
C VAL A 94 -1.74 3.95 -8.19
N SER A 95 -2.62 2.95 -8.02
CA SER A 95 -2.31 1.56 -8.39
C SER A 95 -2.18 1.34 -9.91
N SER A 96 -3.03 1.98 -10.71
CA SER A 96 -2.91 1.94 -12.17
C SER A 96 -1.66 2.66 -12.66
N GLY A 97 -1.28 3.77 -12.02
CA GLY A 97 0.00 4.45 -12.28
C GLY A 97 1.19 3.54 -11.97
N ALA A 98 1.19 2.91 -10.80
CA ALA A 98 2.23 1.94 -10.41
C ALA A 98 2.35 0.79 -11.42
N SER A 99 1.21 0.24 -11.84
CA SER A 99 1.13 -0.83 -12.83
C SER A 99 1.66 -0.41 -14.19
N PHE A 100 1.40 0.83 -14.62
CA PHE A 100 1.95 1.36 -15.86
C PHE A 100 3.46 1.58 -15.77
N GLY A 101 3.96 2.11 -14.66
CA GLY A 101 5.40 2.25 -14.42
C GLY A 101 6.14 0.90 -14.45
N ALA A 102 5.55 -0.12 -13.81
CA ALA A 102 6.06 -1.49 -13.88
C ALA A 102 6.02 -2.04 -15.31
N ALA A 103 4.93 -1.80 -16.06
CA ALA A 103 4.81 -2.21 -17.46
C ALA A 103 5.87 -1.57 -18.36
N LEU A 104 6.19 -0.29 -18.17
CA LEU A 104 7.28 0.38 -18.90
C LEU A 104 8.64 -0.28 -18.63
N ALA A 105 8.91 -0.63 -17.36
CA ALA A 105 10.14 -1.32 -17.00
C ALA A 105 10.22 -2.74 -17.60
N ILE A 106 9.12 -3.49 -17.57
CA ILE A 106 9.07 -4.90 -18.00
C ILE A 106 9.09 -5.02 -19.54
N VAL A 107 8.28 -4.19 -20.22
CA VAL A 107 8.05 -4.31 -21.67
C VAL A 107 9.10 -3.54 -22.46
N LEU A 108 9.39 -2.29 -22.07
CA LEU A 108 10.30 -1.41 -22.80
C LEU A 108 11.72 -1.40 -22.23
N GLY A 109 11.94 -1.95 -21.02
CA GLY A 109 13.25 -1.90 -20.36
C GLY A 109 13.70 -0.51 -19.94
N VAL A 110 12.79 0.48 -19.94
CA VAL A 110 13.11 1.89 -19.66
C VAL A 110 13.23 2.08 -18.15
N SER A 111 14.28 2.78 -17.71
CA SER A 111 14.41 3.25 -16.35
C SER A 111 14.28 4.76 -16.27
N PHE A 112 13.43 5.25 -15.36
CA PHE A 112 13.36 6.67 -15.04
C PHE A 112 14.23 7.06 -13.84
N VAL A 113 14.65 6.09 -13.01
CA VAL A 113 15.46 6.32 -11.80
C VAL A 113 16.49 5.20 -11.64
N GLY A 114 17.72 5.46 -12.11
CA GLY A 114 18.88 4.58 -11.92
C GLY A 114 18.90 3.32 -12.79
N ILE A 115 19.94 2.50 -12.68
CA ILE A 115 20.06 1.22 -13.38
C ILE A 115 20.30 0.13 -12.32
N GLY A 116 19.50 -0.94 -12.31
CA GLY A 116 19.68 -2.03 -11.35
C GLY A 116 18.43 -2.87 -11.06
N PRO A 117 18.49 -3.76 -10.06
CA PRO A 117 17.43 -4.73 -9.75
C PRO A 117 16.14 -4.11 -9.22
N TYR A 118 16.14 -2.79 -8.95
CA TYR A 118 15.01 -2.04 -8.41
C TYR A 118 14.27 -1.21 -9.46
N ILE A 119 14.62 -1.33 -10.74
CA ILE A 119 14.03 -0.57 -11.85
C ILE A 119 12.48 -0.63 -11.86
N ILE A 120 11.91 -1.82 -11.66
CA ILE A 120 10.45 -2.00 -11.65
C ILE A 120 9.82 -1.25 -10.47
N MET A 121 10.41 -1.36 -9.28
CA MET A 121 9.91 -0.69 -8.07
C MET A 121 10.01 0.83 -8.19
N ALA A 122 11.13 1.32 -8.72
CA ALA A 122 11.36 2.75 -8.88
C ALA A 122 10.39 3.36 -9.90
N ASN A 123 10.20 2.72 -11.07
CA ASN A 123 9.23 3.19 -12.05
C ASN A 123 7.80 3.12 -11.50
N ALA A 124 7.44 2.05 -10.78
CA ALA A 124 6.11 1.92 -10.17
C ALA A 124 5.85 3.07 -9.18
N PHE A 125 6.78 3.37 -8.28
CA PHE A 125 6.68 4.48 -7.35
C PHE A 125 6.52 5.84 -8.08
N VAL A 126 7.36 6.11 -9.08
CA VAL A 126 7.33 7.37 -9.84
C VAL A 126 5.99 7.55 -10.56
N PHE A 127 5.50 6.53 -11.26
CA PHE A 127 4.24 6.65 -11.99
C PHE A 127 3.01 6.62 -11.09
N ALA A 128 3.08 5.97 -9.92
CA ALA A 128 2.05 6.09 -8.89
C ALA A 128 1.92 7.53 -8.38
N PHE A 129 3.06 8.19 -8.16
CA PHE A 129 3.10 9.60 -7.76
C PHE A 129 2.61 10.54 -8.88
N ILE A 130 3.05 10.31 -10.12
CA ILE A 130 2.55 11.07 -11.29
C ILE A 130 1.03 10.92 -11.43
N ALA A 131 0.49 9.71 -11.25
CA ALA A 131 -0.94 9.49 -11.29
C ALA A 131 -1.69 10.30 -10.22
N CYS A 132 -1.19 10.29 -8.98
CA CYS A 132 -1.74 11.11 -7.91
C CYS A 132 -1.71 12.61 -8.25
N LEU A 133 -0.58 13.11 -8.77
CA LEU A 133 -0.46 14.51 -9.17
C LEU A 133 -1.43 14.88 -10.29
N ILE A 134 -1.57 14.05 -11.32
CA ILE A 134 -2.53 14.27 -12.41
C ILE A 134 -3.95 14.37 -11.83
N ALA A 135 -4.35 13.43 -10.98
CA ALA A 135 -5.67 13.43 -10.37
C ALA A 135 -5.90 14.70 -9.51
N LEU A 136 -4.94 15.09 -8.68
CA LEU A 136 -5.02 16.28 -7.84
C LEU A 136 -5.02 17.57 -8.65
N CYS A 137 -4.25 17.67 -9.74
CA CYS A 137 -4.25 18.82 -10.64
C CYS A 137 -5.63 18.99 -11.29
N ILE A 138 -6.23 17.91 -11.81
CA ILE A 138 -7.57 17.95 -12.41
C ILE A 138 -8.61 18.34 -11.35
N ALA A 139 -8.53 17.77 -10.15
CA ALA A 139 -9.45 18.08 -9.05
C ALA A 139 -9.34 19.55 -8.61
N LYS A 140 -8.12 20.10 -8.56
CA LYS A 140 -7.88 21.50 -8.20
C LYS A 140 -8.53 22.48 -9.17
N LEU A 141 -8.54 22.17 -10.47
CA LEU A 141 -9.24 22.96 -11.49
C LEU A 141 -10.77 22.96 -11.32
N LYS A 142 -11.31 22.03 -10.53
CA LYS A 142 -12.74 21.84 -10.26
C LYS A 142 -13.12 22.09 -8.79
N GLY A 143 -12.25 22.76 -8.02
CA GLY A 143 -12.56 23.21 -6.66
C GLY A 143 -12.32 22.19 -5.55
N MET A 144 -11.54 21.12 -5.81
CA MET A 144 -11.11 20.14 -4.80
C MET A 144 -12.25 19.52 -3.97
N THR A 145 -13.42 19.34 -4.59
CA THR A 145 -14.55 18.63 -3.97
C THR A 145 -14.28 17.12 -3.97
N SER A 146 -14.97 16.38 -3.09
CA SER A 146 -14.87 14.91 -3.05
C SER A 146 -15.15 14.28 -4.42
N GLU A 147 -16.17 14.76 -5.12
CA GLU A 147 -16.58 14.28 -6.44
C GLU A 147 -15.52 14.57 -7.48
N SER A 148 -14.91 15.76 -7.45
CA SER A 148 -13.87 16.15 -8.39
C SER A 148 -12.63 15.25 -8.27
N ILE A 149 -12.22 14.90 -7.05
CA ILE A 149 -11.07 14.02 -6.78
C ILE A 149 -11.39 12.60 -7.25
N ILE A 150 -12.59 12.09 -6.95
CA ILE A 150 -13.00 10.74 -7.35
C ILE A 150 -13.07 10.62 -8.88
N LEU A 151 -13.72 11.57 -9.56
CA LEU A 151 -13.84 11.57 -11.02
C LEU A 151 -12.47 11.73 -11.70
N ALA A 152 -11.61 12.61 -11.17
CA ALA A 152 -10.24 12.76 -11.66
C ALA A 152 -9.41 11.47 -11.48
N GLY A 153 -9.56 10.80 -10.35
CA GLY A 153 -8.94 9.51 -10.06
C GLY A 153 -9.37 8.42 -11.04
N ILE A 154 -10.68 8.29 -11.28
CA ILE A 154 -11.23 7.33 -12.25
C ILE A 154 -10.74 7.63 -13.67
N ALA A 155 -10.73 8.90 -14.08
CA ALA A 155 -10.21 9.29 -15.39
C ALA A 155 -8.72 8.93 -15.55
N THR A 156 -7.92 9.21 -14.52
CA THR A 156 -6.49 8.86 -14.46
C THR A 156 -6.29 7.35 -14.50
N MET A 157 -7.13 6.59 -13.79
CA MET A 157 -7.11 5.13 -13.82
C MET A 157 -7.33 4.59 -15.23
N TYR A 158 -8.35 5.06 -15.95
CA TYR A 158 -8.60 4.60 -17.32
C TYR A 158 -7.48 4.98 -18.29
N LEU A 159 -6.87 6.15 -18.12
CA LEU A 159 -5.72 6.57 -18.93
C LEU A 159 -4.54 5.58 -18.79
N PHE A 160 -4.17 5.23 -17.56
CA PHE A 160 -3.09 4.28 -17.32
C PHE A 160 -3.47 2.86 -17.72
N SER A 161 -4.71 2.42 -17.47
CA SER A 161 -5.20 1.13 -17.93
C SER A 161 -5.13 0.97 -19.44
N ALA A 162 -5.55 1.98 -20.22
CA ALA A 162 -5.42 1.96 -21.67
C ALA A 162 -3.95 1.87 -22.12
N SER A 163 -3.07 2.58 -21.42
CA SER A 163 -1.62 2.57 -21.69
C SER A 163 -0.99 1.21 -21.38
N ILE A 164 -1.41 0.54 -20.30
CA ILE A 164 -1.01 -0.83 -19.97
C ILE A 164 -1.49 -1.80 -21.06
N THR A 165 -2.74 -1.69 -21.52
CA THR A 165 -3.27 -2.52 -22.60
C THR A 165 -2.48 -2.36 -23.90
N LEU A 166 -2.06 -1.13 -24.24
CA LEU A 166 -1.20 -0.88 -25.39
C LEU A 166 0.18 -1.55 -25.23
N LEU A 167 0.76 -1.52 -24.04
CA LEU A 167 2.02 -2.22 -23.76
C LEU A 167 1.86 -3.74 -23.81
N GLN A 168 0.73 -4.28 -23.31
CA GLN A 168 0.42 -5.71 -23.41
C GLN A 168 0.34 -6.18 -24.87
N TYR A 169 -0.21 -5.34 -25.76
CA TYR A 169 -0.34 -5.67 -27.19
C TYR A 169 1.01 -5.86 -27.88
N ILE A 170 2.04 -5.08 -27.49
CA ILE A 170 3.38 -5.17 -28.08
C ILE A 170 4.36 -6.04 -27.29
N ALA A 171 3.93 -6.58 -26.13
CA ALA A 171 4.78 -7.37 -25.24
C ALA A 171 5.02 -8.79 -25.77
N GLN A 172 6.23 -9.30 -25.52
CA GLN A 172 6.54 -10.72 -25.73
C GLN A 172 5.86 -11.59 -24.66
N GLU A 173 5.67 -12.89 -24.93
CA GLU A 173 4.95 -13.82 -24.04
C GLU A 173 5.48 -13.82 -22.59
N TRP A 174 6.81 -13.80 -22.42
CA TRP A 174 7.43 -13.77 -21.09
C TRP A 174 7.23 -12.43 -20.37
N GLN A 175 7.23 -11.31 -21.11
CA GLN A 175 6.97 -9.97 -20.56
C GLN A 175 5.52 -9.85 -20.13
N LEU A 176 4.59 -10.35 -20.95
CA LEU A 176 3.17 -10.37 -20.64
C LEU A 176 2.90 -11.20 -19.36
N LYS A 177 3.50 -12.38 -19.25
CA LYS A 177 3.41 -13.21 -18.03
C LYS A 177 3.94 -12.48 -16.80
N ALA A 178 5.11 -11.83 -16.91
CA ALA A 178 5.70 -11.06 -15.81
C ALA A 178 4.82 -9.87 -15.41
N LEU A 179 4.25 -9.16 -16.38
CA LEU A 179 3.36 -8.03 -16.16
C LEU A 179 2.06 -8.46 -15.46
N VAL A 180 1.42 -9.52 -15.95
CA VAL A 180 0.19 -10.06 -15.33
C VAL A 180 0.46 -10.52 -13.90
N HIS A 181 1.59 -11.20 -13.65
CA HIS A 181 1.98 -11.61 -12.29
C HIS A 181 2.19 -10.41 -11.37
N TRP A 182 2.82 -9.35 -11.87
CA TRP A 182 3.04 -8.12 -11.10
C TRP A 182 1.71 -7.43 -10.75
N MET A 183 0.77 -7.34 -11.70
CA MET A 183 -0.54 -6.73 -11.48
C MET A 183 -1.41 -7.49 -10.47
N MET A 184 -1.21 -8.81 -10.32
CA MET A 184 -1.89 -9.60 -9.29
C MET A 184 -1.38 -9.33 -7.87
N GLY A 185 -0.13 -8.86 -7.76
CA GLY A 185 0.57 -8.67 -6.48
C GLY A 185 1.11 -10.00 -5.92
N ASP A 186 2.30 -9.95 -5.33
CA ASP A 186 2.95 -11.13 -4.74
C ASP A 186 3.93 -10.72 -3.62
N LEU A 187 4.05 -11.58 -2.61
CA LEU A 187 4.96 -11.45 -1.48
C LEU A 187 6.08 -12.51 -1.49
N ALA A 188 6.16 -13.36 -2.52
CA ALA A 188 7.14 -14.45 -2.58
C ALA A 188 8.59 -13.96 -2.57
N LEU A 189 8.85 -12.78 -3.13
CA LEU A 189 10.19 -12.17 -3.18
C LEU A 189 10.52 -11.31 -1.94
N ALA A 190 9.68 -11.32 -0.89
CA ALA A 190 9.92 -10.56 0.32
C ALA A 190 11.21 -11.02 1.03
N ASN A 191 12.02 -10.05 1.44
CA ASN A 191 13.25 -10.26 2.20
C ASN A 191 13.50 -9.04 3.10
N TRP A 192 14.46 -9.15 4.02
CA TRP A 192 14.81 -8.06 4.95
C TRP A 192 15.12 -6.73 4.27
N ARG A 193 15.80 -6.75 3.12
CA ARG A 193 16.14 -5.52 2.37
C ARG A 193 14.89 -4.87 1.77
N ARG A 194 13.98 -5.64 1.18
CA ARG A 194 12.69 -5.11 0.68
C ARG A 194 11.81 -4.63 1.82
N LEU A 195 11.83 -5.32 2.97
CA LEU A 195 11.12 -4.90 4.17
C LEU A 195 11.59 -3.52 4.63
N THR A 196 12.91 -3.27 4.66
CA THR A 196 13.44 -1.95 5.01
C THR A 196 13.05 -0.85 4.02
N LEU A 197 12.86 -1.19 2.74
CA LEU A 197 12.36 -0.25 1.73
C LEU A 197 10.86 0.04 1.90
N ALA A 198 10.09 -0.89 2.46
CA ALA A 198 8.66 -0.72 2.72
C ALA A 198 8.38 0.02 4.03
N LEU A 199 9.26 -0.01 5.04
CA LEU A 199 9.08 0.67 6.34
C LEU A 199 8.69 2.16 6.26
N PRO A 200 9.24 2.97 5.33
CA PRO A 200 8.84 4.37 5.18
C PRO A 200 7.35 4.59 4.93
N SER A 201 6.62 3.61 4.35
CA SER A 201 5.17 3.73 4.10
C SER A 201 4.38 3.97 5.40
N LEU A 202 4.73 3.26 6.48
CA LEU A 202 4.12 3.44 7.80
C LEU A 202 4.47 4.80 8.41
N ILE A 203 5.70 5.26 8.22
CA ILE A 203 6.15 6.56 8.75
C ILE A 203 5.36 7.70 8.09
N ILE A 204 5.11 7.60 6.78
CA ILE A 204 4.31 8.55 6.01
C ILE A 204 2.83 8.54 6.46
N CYS A 205 2.34 7.45 7.03
CA CYS A 205 1.00 7.40 7.61
C CYS A 205 0.90 8.10 8.99
N ILE A 206 1.99 8.31 9.73
CA ILE A 206 1.93 8.90 11.09
C ILE A 206 1.27 10.30 11.10
N PRO A 207 1.60 11.23 10.18
CA PRO A 207 0.94 12.53 10.13
C PRO A 207 -0.58 12.46 9.91
N LEU A 208 -1.11 11.41 9.26
CA LEU A 208 -2.56 11.25 9.05
C LEU A 208 -3.33 11.16 10.36
N LEU A 209 -2.69 10.65 11.43
CA LEU A 209 -3.32 10.56 12.76
C LEU A 209 -3.67 11.93 13.34
N LYS A 210 -2.94 12.99 12.95
CA LYS A 210 -3.23 14.36 13.40
C LYS A 210 -4.55 14.89 12.82
N TYR A 211 -4.94 14.40 11.65
CA TYR A 211 -6.17 14.79 10.96
C TYR A 211 -7.40 14.02 11.43
N ALA A 212 -7.30 13.15 12.44
CA ALA A 212 -8.43 12.33 12.89
C ALA A 212 -9.68 13.16 13.27
N TRP A 213 -9.49 14.33 13.90
CA TRP A 213 -10.58 15.24 14.24
C TRP A 213 -11.15 15.94 13.01
N ASP A 214 -10.28 16.41 12.12
CA ASP A 214 -10.68 17.09 10.89
C ASP A 214 -11.47 16.15 9.97
N LEU A 215 -11.06 14.89 9.87
CA LEU A 215 -11.77 13.85 9.13
C LEU A 215 -13.16 13.58 9.73
N ASN A 216 -13.30 13.55 11.07
CA ASN A 216 -14.60 13.41 11.72
C ASN A 216 -15.50 14.62 11.45
N ALA A 217 -14.95 15.84 11.48
CA ALA A 217 -15.68 17.07 11.16
C ALA A 217 -16.14 17.08 9.69
N LEU A 218 -15.26 16.70 8.76
CA LEU A 218 -15.56 16.52 7.34
C LEU A 218 -16.72 15.54 7.12
N MET A 219 -16.77 14.41 7.84
CA MET A 219 -17.87 13.45 7.72
C MET A 219 -19.24 14.07 8.05
N MET A 220 -19.30 15.04 8.97
CA MET A 220 -20.53 15.75 9.34
C MET A 220 -21.02 16.74 8.26
N GLY A 221 -20.15 17.13 7.32
CA GLY A 221 -20.48 18.09 6.28
C GLY A 221 -19.41 19.15 6.12
N GLU A 222 -19.27 19.67 4.90
CA GLU A 222 -18.22 20.66 4.61
C GLU A 222 -18.45 22.00 5.32
N GLU A 223 -19.70 22.46 5.42
CA GLU A 223 -20.03 23.69 6.14
C GLU A 223 -19.81 23.57 7.66
N VAL A 224 -20.13 22.40 8.23
CA VAL A 224 -19.88 22.10 9.65
C VAL A 224 -18.38 22.09 9.92
N ALA A 225 -17.61 21.42 9.06
CA ALA A 225 -16.16 21.37 9.15
C ALA A 225 -15.52 22.77 9.08
N LYS A 226 -15.97 23.63 8.16
CA LYS A 226 -15.51 25.03 8.05
C LYS A 226 -15.86 25.85 9.29
N SER A 227 -17.06 25.65 9.84
CA SER A 227 -17.51 26.34 11.07
C SER A 227 -16.72 25.93 12.31
N LEU A 228 -16.20 24.70 12.34
CA LEU A 228 -15.30 24.18 13.38
C LEU A 228 -13.83 24.61 13.18
N GLY A 229 -13.52 25.41 12.16
CA GLY A 229 -12.19 25.96 11.90
C GLY A 229 -11.26 25.04 11.10
N THR A 230 -11.77 23.94 10.54
CA THR A 230 -10.99 23.07 9.66
C THR A 230 -10.99 23.62 8.23
N ASP A 231 -9.95 23.31 7.47
CA ASP A 231 -9.89 23.59 6.03
C ASP A 231 -10.11 22.29 5.24
N PRO A 232 -11.32 22.04 4.70
CA PRO A 232 -11.65 20.85 3.94
C PRO A 232 -10.75 20.62 2.72
N GLU A 233 -10.38 21.68 2.01
CA GLU A 233 -9.58 21.58 0.78
C GLU A 233 -8.17 21.13 1.12
N ASN A 234 -7.53 21.79 2.08
CA ASN A 234 -6.19 21.42 2.52
C ASN A 234 -6.16 20.02 3.18
N THR A 235 -7.18 19.69 3.98
CA THR A 235 -7.29 18.36 4.60
C THR A 235 -7.40 17.26 3.56
N ARG A 236 -8.22 17.44 2.50
CA ARG A 236 -8.30 16.50 1.38
C ARG A 236 -6.97 16.37 0.66
N LEU A 237 -6.34 17.49 0.33
CA LEU A 237 -5.07 17.51 -0.39
C LEU A 237 -3.99 16.72 0.38
N VAL A 238 -3.82 17.00 1.67
CA VAL A 238 -2.82 16.35 2.51
C VAL A 238 -3.13 14.86 2.69
N CYS A 239 -4.38 14.52 3.03
CA CYS A 239 -4.78 13.12 3.23
C CYS A 239 -4.63 12.29 1.96
N VAL A 240 -5.03 12.82 0.79
CA VAL A 240 -4.87 12.13 -0.49
C VAL A 240 -3.40 11.96 -0.84
N THR A 241 -2.59 13.02 -0.69
CA THR A 241 -1.16 12.98 -1.05
C THR A 241 -0.38 12.01 -0.17
N LEU A 242 -0.56 12.06 1.16
CA LEU A 242 0.12 11.15 2.08
C LEU A 242 -0.34 9.70 1.89
N SER A 243 -1.64 9.47 1.69
CA SER A 243 -2.16 8.14 1.42
C SER A 243 -1.60 7.56 0.11
N ALA A 244 -1.55 8.38 -0.95
CA ALA A 244 -0.97 7.98 -2.23
C ALA A 244 0.52 7.67 -2.12
N LEU A 245 1.29 8.51 -1.42
CA LEU A 245 2.71 8.31 -1.21
C LEU A 245 2.99 7.04 -0.40
N ALA A 246 2.21 6.79 0.66
CA ALA A 246 2.37 5.58 1.48
C ALA A 246 2.05 4.30 0.70
N VAL A 247 1.00 4.31 -0.13
CA VAL A 247 0.59 3.15 -0.94
C VAL A 247 1.52 2.92 -2.14
N ALA A 248 2.18 3.97 -2.64
CA ALA A 248 3.12 3.87 -3.75
C ALA A 248 4.44 3.14 -3.39
N ILE A 249 4.77 3.05 -2.09
CA ILE A 249 5.97 2.41 -1.54
C ILE A 249 5.69 0.95 -1.24
#